data_AF-A0A7S4BXL9-F1
#
_entry.id   AF-A0A7S4BXL9-F1
#
_cell.length_a   1.000
_cell.length_b   1.000
_cell.length_c   1.000
_cell.angle_alpha   90.00
_cell.angle_beta   90.00
_cell.angle_gamma   90.00
#
_symmetry.space_group_name_H-M   'P 1'
#
loop_
_entity.id
_entity.type
_entity.pdbx_description
1 polymer ?
#
loop_
_entity_poly.entity_id
_entity_poly.type
_entity_poly.pdbx_seq_one_letter_code
_entity_poly.pdbx_strand_id
1 'polypeptide(L)'
;MPERVRTPRVWTSVAFAAIAIVFCLYMPTGLAGYAKFGVQTQGDILTNFNVKDSLADLARGCIATAALCAFPMQHYPGRIIIHKIFLTVSKSPAGTEMSMRFIVVEALAFCLAVLALSVSAGDSLSAIFQLVGAICGGTVIFSVPGVLAMRTAESRLTRGVGLLLLLVGGFIAVAGSYVTLVQMGA
;
A
#
# COMPACT_ATOMS: atom_id res chain seq x y z
N MET A 1 20.32 -4.31 -12.29
CA MET A 1 19.25 -4.85 -13.16
C MET A 1 19.88 -5.53 -14.35
N PRO A 2 19.46 -6.76 -14.71
CA PRO A 2 19.97 -7.45 -15.89
C PRO A 2 19.55 -6.74 -17.18
N GLU A 3 20.43 -6.70 -18.16
CA GLU A 3 20.29 -5.91 -19.40
C GLU A 3 19.06 -6.32 -20.23
N ARG A 4 18.73 -7.62 -20.27
CA ARG A 4 17.55 -8.16 -20.97
C ARG A 4 16.22 -7.57 -20.51
N VAL A 5 16.14 -7.17 -19.25
CA VAL A 5 14.88 -6.66 -18.68
C VAL A 5 14.60 -5.26 -19.23
N ARG A 6 15.59 -4.46 -19.65
CA ARG A 6 15.41 -3.04 -20.07
C ARG A 6 14.54 -2.81 -21.31
N THR A 7 14.18 -3.84 -22.06
CA THR A 7 13.33 -3.64 -23.24
C THR A 7 11.87 -3.38 -22.83
N PRO A 8 11.20 -2.34 -23.37
CA PRO A 8 9.83 -2.00 -22.97
C PRO A 8 8.85 -3.16 -23.13
N ARG A 9 9.01 -3.96 -24.20
CA ARG A 9 8.15 -5.12 -24.47
C ARG A 9 8.23 -6.17 -23.37
N VAL A 10 9.44 -6.52 -22.91
CA VAL A 10 9.64 -7.52 -21.85
C VAL A 10 9.09 -6.99 -20.52
N TRP A 11 9.35 -5.73 -20.18
CA TRP A 11 8.77 -5.09 -18.98
C TRP A 11 7.24 -5.16 -18.98
N THR A 12 6.62 -4.77 -20.08
CA THR A 12 5.15 -4.78 -20.22
C THR A 12 4.61 -6.21 -20.13
N SER A 13 5.23 -7.18 -20.80
CA SER A 13 4.80 -8.59 -20.71
C SER A 13 4.92 -9.15 -19.29
N VAL A 14 6.02 -8.85 -18.57
CA VAL A 14 6.19 -9.27 -17.17
C VAL A 14 5.15 -8.61 -16.27
N ALA A 15 4.88 -7.32 -16.46
CA ALA A 15 3.86 -6.60 -15.70
C ALA A 15 2.45 -7.19 -15.94
N PHE A 16 2.08 -7.45 -17.19
CA PHE A 16 0.80 -8.09 -17.51
C PHE A 16 0.69 -9.49 -16.92
N ALA A 17 1.76 -10.30 -17.01
CA ALA A 17 1.78 -11.63 -16.42
C ALA A 17 1.62 -11.57 -14.89
N ALA A 18 2.31 -10.66 -14.22
CA ALA A 18 2.20 -10.47 -12.78
C ALA A 18 0.76 -10.06 -12.37
N ILE A 19 0.17 -9.09 -13.06
CA ILE A 19 -1.21 -8.64 -12.82
C ILE A 19 -2.20 -9.80 -13.07
N ALA A 20 -2.01 -10.56 -14.15
CA ALA A 20 -2.87 -11.71 -14.46
C ALA A 20 -2.81 -12.78 -13.37
N ILE A 21 -1.61 -13.11 -12.86
CA ILE A 21 -1.44 -14.07 -11.76
C ILE A 21 -2.17 -13.57 -10.51
N VAL A 22 -1.96 -12.31 -10.10
CA VAL A 22 -2.63 -11.73 -8.92
C VAL A 22 -4.14 -11.73 -9.09
N PHE A 23 -4.64 -11.34 -10.26
CA PHE A 23 -6.06 -11.34 -10.58
C PHE A 23 -6.66 -12.75 -10.46
N CYS A 24 -6.01 -13.76 -11.04
CA CYS A 24 -6.45 -15.15 -10.98
C CYS A 24 -6.41 -15.75 -9.57
N LEU A 25 -5.58 -15.23 -8.66
CA LEU A 25 -5.56 -15.67 -7.27
C LEU A 25 -6.62 -14.94 -6.42
N TYR A 26 -6.75 -13.62 -6.60
CA TYR A 26 -7.59 -12.79 -5.75
C TYR A 26 -9.07 -12.86 -6.13
N MET A 27 -9.40 -12.87 -7.43
CA MET A 27 -10.80 -12.89 -7.87
C MET A 27 -11.57 -14.13 -7.42
N PRO A 28 -11.07 -15.38 -7.61
CA PRO A 28 -11.79 -16.56 -7.15
C PRO A 28 -11.91 -16.60 -5.63
N THR A 29 -10.85 -16.18 -4.91
CA THR A 29 -10.87 -16.13 -3.44
C THR A 29 -11.92 -15.15 -2.92
N GLY A 30 -12.00 -13.95 -3.51
CA GLY A 30 -13.01 -12.95 -3.17
C GLY A 30 -14.43 -13.40 -3.54
N LEU A 31 -14.61 -13.99 -4.72
CA LEU A 31 -15.93 -14.44 -5.19
C LEU A 31 -16.44 -15.63 -4.37
N ALA A 32 -15.60 -16.63 -4.09
CA ALA A 32 -15.95 -17.77 -3.25
C ALA A 32 -16.25 -17.34 -1.81
N GLY A 33 -15.49 -16.37 -1.30
CA GLY A 33 -15.74 -15.75 0.00
C GLY A 33 -17.11 -15.08 0.07
N TYR A 34 -17.42 -14.23 -0.90
CA TYR A 34 -18.71 -13.55 -0.98
C TYR A 34 -19.87 -14.53 -1.22
N ALA A 35 -19.68 -15.56 -2.05
CA ALA A 35 -20.70 -16.59 -2.27
C ALA A 35 -21.04 -17.38 -1.00
N LYS A 36 -20.09 -17.53 -0.07
CA LYS A 36 -20.29 -18.24 1.20
C LYS A 36 -21.02 -17.41 2.26
N PHE A 37 -20.63 -16.15 2.45
CA PHE A 37 -21.13 -15.30 3.55
C PHE A 37 -22.13 -14.22 3.11
N GLY A 38 -22.20 -13.93 1.81
CA GLY A 38 -23.09 -12.93 1.24
C GLY A 38 -22.91 -11.56 1.89
N VAL A 39 -24.03 -10.95 2.29
CA VAL A 39 -24.09 -9.62 2.90
C VAL A 39 -23.42 -9.57 4.28
N GLN A 40 -23.22 -10.70 4.95
CA GLN A 40 -22.61 -10.75 6.29
C GLN A 40 -21.08 -10.70 6.26
N THR A 41 -20.46 -10.66 5.08
CA THR A 41 -18.99 -10.68 4.92
C THR A 41 -18.32 -9.52 5.66
N GLN A 42 -17.56 -9.85 6.70
CA GLN A 42 -16.69 -8.89 7.40
C GLN A 42 -15.45 -8.48 6.58
N GLY A 43 -14.86 -7.33 6.93
CA GLY A 43 -13.68 -6.77 6.27
C GLY A 43 -12.44 -7.69 6.32
N ASP A 44 -12.29 -8.45 7.41
CA ASP A 44 -11.48 -9.66 7.42
C ASP A 44 -12.40 -10.86 7.25
N ILE A 45 -12.27 -11.55 6.12
CA ILE A 45 -13.13 -12.70 5.82
C ILE A 45 -12.92 -13.84 6.82
N LEU A 46 -11.72 -14.00 7.38
CA LEU A 46 -11.40 -15.06 8.33
C LEU A 46 -12.16 -14.88 9.64
N THR A 47 -12.60 -13.68 9.99
CA THR A 47 -13.45 -13.43 11.18
C THR A 47 -14.84 -14.07 11.06
N ASN A 48 -15.31 -14.35 9.84
CA ASN A 48 -16.60 -15.03 9.62
C ASN A 48 -16.52 -16.54 9.89
N PHE A 49 -15.31 -17.12 9.99
CA PHE A 49 -15.13 -18.53 10.28
C PHE A 49 -15.03 -18.78 11.79
N ASN A 50 -15.64 -19.88 12.24
CA ASN A 50 -15.55 -20.28 13.64
C ASN A 50 -14.10 -20.58 14.04
N VAL A 51 -13.76 -20.32 15.31
CA VAL A 51 -12.45 -20.60 15.90
C VAL A 51 -12.12 -22.10 15.91
N LYS A 52 -13.10 -22.99 15.78
CA LYS A 52 -12.87 -24.45 15.71
C LYS A 52 -12.52 -24.98 14.31
N ASP A 53 -12.54 -24.14 13.28
CA ASP A 53 -12.23 -24.56 11.91
C ASP A 53 -10.72 -24.61 11.69
N SER A 54 -10.16 -25.82 11.68
CA SER A 54 -8.71 -26.05 11.53
C SER A 54 -8.14 -25.50 10.22
N LEU A 55 -8.93 -25.43 9.14
CA LEU A 55 -8.48 -24.85 7.87
C LEU A 55 -8.42 -23.33 7.94
N ALA A 56 -9.39 -22.70 8.61
CA ALA A 56 -9.38 -21.26 8.83
C ALA A 56 -8.22 -20.85 9.74
N ASP A 57 -7.92 -21.63 10.78
CA ASP A 57 -6.77 -21.39 11.66
C ASP A 57 -5.43 -21.54 10.93
N LEU A 58 -5.31 -22.53 10.05
CA LEU A 58 -4.14 -22.66 9.19
C LEU A 58 -3.97 -21.42 8.30
N ALA A 59 -5.06 -20.95 7.66
CA ALA A 59 -5.03 -19.74 6.85
C ALA A 59 -4.64 -18.50 7.65
N ARG A 60 -5.17 -18.32 8.87
CA ARG A 60 -4.78 -17.26 9.80
C ARG A 60 -3.28 -17.31 10.09
N GLY A 61 -2.74 -18.49 10.40
CA GLY A 61 -1.31 -18.69 10.62
C GLY A 61 -0.45 -18.34 9.41
N CYS A 62 -0.86 -18.75 8.21
CA CYS A 62 -0.16 -18.42 6.97
C CYS A 62 -0.14 -16.91 6.68
N ILE A 63 -1.28 -16.23 6.83
CA ILE A 63 -1.37 -14.77 6.61
C ILE A 63 -0.56 -14.03 7.67
N ALA A 64 -0.64 -14.43 8.95
CA ALA A 64 0.16 -13.84 10.02
C ALA A 64 1.66 -13.99 9.74
N THR A 65 2.10 -15.18 9.32
CA THR A 65 3.52 -15.41 8.97
C THR A 65 3.94 -14.54 7.78
N ALA A 66 3.11 -14.47 6.74
CA ALA A 66 3.39 -13.62 5.57
C ALA A 66 3.48 -12.14 5.96
N ALA A 67 2.59 -11.65 6.83
CA ALA A 67 2.61 -10.28 7.34
C ALA A 67 3.85 -10.00 8.20
N LEU A 68 4.25 -10.94 9.07
CA LEU A 68 5.46 -10.84 9.88
C LEU A 68 6.72 -10.76 9.01
N CYS A 69 6.78 -11.50 7.90
CA CYS A 69 7.89 -11.40 6.96
C CYS A 69 7.85 -10.11 6.12
N ALA A 70 6.66 -9.66 5.73
CA ALA A 70 6.50 -8.44 4.93
C ALA A 70 6.82 -7.17 5.72
N PHE A 71 6.55 -7.15 7.02
CA PHE A 71 6.75 -5.99 7.89
C PHE A 71 8.18 -5.42 7.85
N PRO A 72 9.25 -6.17 8.14
CA PRO A 72 10.61 -5.65 8.05
C PRO A 72 11.03 -5.32 6.61
N MET A 73 10.54 -6.08 5.61
CA MET A 73 10.83 -5.82 4.21
C MET A 73 10.28 -4.47 3.74
N GLN A 74 9.10 -4.08 4.21
CA GLN A 74 8.47 -2.80 3.89
C GLN A 74 9.06 -1.65 4.72
N HIS A 75 9.43 -1.89 5.98
CA HIS A 75 10.03 -0.88 6.84
C HIS A 75 11.42 -0.43 6.35
N TYR A 76 12.22 -1.33 5.77
CA TYR A 76 13.56 -1.02 5.28
C TYR A 76 13.64 0.19 4.31
N PRO A 77 12.89 0.23 3.18
CA PRO A 77 12.88 1.39 2.30
C PRO A 77 12.24 2.62 2.96
N GLY A 78 11.24 2.44 3.83
CA GLY A 78 10.63 3.54 4.58
C GLY A 78 11.64 4.30 5.43
N ARG A 79 12.45 3.58 6.21
CA ARG A 79 13.53 4.15 7.02
C ARG A 79 14.54 4.94 6.19
N ILE A 80 14.91 4.44 5.01
CA ILE A 80 15.84 5.14 4.11
C ILE A 80 15.24 6.47 3.65
N ILE A 81 13.95 6.51 3.33
CA ILE A 81 13.25 7.73 2.92
C ILE A 81 13.18 8.72 4.09
N ILE A 82 12.81 8.25 5.30
CA ILE A 82 12.74 9.09 6.51
C ILE A 82 14.12 9.72 6.81
N HIS A 83 15.19 8.93 6.75
CA HIS A 83 16.56 9.44 6.95
C HIS A 83 16.93 10.51 5.92
N LYS A 84 16.59 10.30 4.64
CA LYS A 84 16.83 11.30 3.58
C LYS A 84 16.06 12.58 3.81
N ILE A 85 14.79 12.49 4.22
CA ILE A 85 13.99 13.67 4.57
C ILE A 85 14.63 14.39 5.76
N PHE A 86 15.02 13.66 6.80
CA PHE A 86 15.66 14.22 7.99
C PHE A 86 16.97 14.96 7.67
N LEU A 87 17.83 14.38 6.83
CA LEU A 87 19.07 15.03 6.37
C LEU A 87 18.78 16.30 5.55
N THR A 88 17.77 16.26 4.67
CA THR A 88 17.35 17.39 3.84
C THR A 88 16.83 18.53 4.70
N VAL A 89 15.99 18.23 5.69
CA VAL A 89 15.41 19.23 6.62
C VAL A 89 16.48 19.81 7.54
N SER A 90 17.39 18.96 8.05
CA SER A 90 18.47 19.38 8.96
C SER A 90 19.63 20.07 8.25
N LYS A 91 19.54 20.29 6.93
CA LYS A 91 20.62 20.84 6.06
C LYS A 91 21.98 20.18 6.29
N SER A 92 21.97 18.92 6.72
CA SER A 92 23.18 18.17 7.01
C SER A 92 23.73 17.58 5.71
N PRO A 93 25.06 17.43 5.58
CA PRO A 93 25.66 16.95 4.33
C PRO A 93 25.06 15.59 3.92
N ALA A 94 24.66 15.50 2.66
CA ALA A 94 24.13 14.27 2.08
C ALA A 94 25.25 13.22 2.02
N GLY A 95 25.14 12.18 2.85
CA GLY A 95 26.16 11.11 2.93
C GLY A 95 26.52 10.66 4.33
N THR A 96 25.97 11.27 5.39
CA THR A 96 26.17 10.78 6.76
C THR A 96 25.59 9.39 6.90
N GLU A 97 26.45 8.40 7.20
CA GLU A 97 26.02 7.04 7.52
C GLU A 97 24.94 7.06 8.60
N MET A 98 23.97 6.17 8.47
CA MET A 98 22.84 6.12 9.40
C MET A 98 23.35 5.64 10.77
N SER A 99 23.35 6.54 11.75
CA SER A 99 23.80 6.20 13.10
C SER A 99 22.97 5.05 13.66
N MET A 100 23.61 4.09 14.33
CA MET A 100 22.92 2.98 14.98
C MET A 100 21.86 3.46 15.99
N ARG A 101 22.09 4.61 16.65
CA ARG A 101 21.10 5.24 17.54
C ARG A 101 19.84 5.67 16.79
N PHE A 102 20.00 6.25 15.60
CA PHE A 102 18.87 6.63 14.76
C PHE A 102 18.09 5.41 14.31
N ILE A 103 18.76 4.34 13.88
CA ILE A 103 18.12 3.09 13.46
C ILE A 103 17.27 2.51 14.59
N VAL A 104 17.83 2.40 15.79
CA VAL A 104 17.13 1.80 16.94
C VAL A 104 15.96 2.68 17.38
N VAL A 105 16.15 4.00 17.48
CA VAL A 105 15.09 4.93 17.88
C VAL A 105 13.96 4.97 16.86
N GLU A 106 14.28 5.04 15.56
CA GLU A 106 13.28 5.07 14.50
C GLU A 106 12.51 3.75 14.41
N ALA A 107 13.19 2.60 14.51
CA ALA A 107 12.53 1.29 14.55
C ALA A 107 11.62 1.14 15.77
N LEU A 108 12.07 1.57 16.96
CA LEU A 108 11.24 1.56 18.17
C LEU A 108 10.03 2.49 18.04
N ALA A 109 10.25 3.72 17.54
CA ALA A 109 9.17 4.67 17.31
C ALA A 109 8.16 4.13 16.29
N PHE A 110 8.63 3.48 15.22
CA PHE A 110 7.78 2.85 14.22
C PHE A 110 6.96 1.70 14.83
N CYS A 111 7.58 0.80 15.59
CA CYS A 111 6.88 -0.29 16.27
C CYS A 111 5.83 0.25 17.26
N LEU A 112 6.17 1.29 18.04
CA LEU A 112 5.23 1.93 18.97
C LEU A 112 4.08 2.61 18.23
N ALA A 113 4.35 3.29 17.11
CA ALA A 113 3.32 3.92 16.29
C ALA A 113 2.36 2.88 15.68
N VAL A 114 2.89 1.77 15.17
CA VAL A 114 2.08 0.66 14.64
C VAL A 114 1.26 0.02 15.76
N LEU A 115 1.83 -0.18 16.94
CA LEU A 115 1.09 -0.72 18.09
C LEU A 115 -0.03 0.22 18.54
N ALA A 116 0.25 1.52 18.64
CA ALA A 116 -0.75 2.53 18.98
C ALA A 116 -1.87 2.58 17.94
N LEU A 117 -1.52 2.47 16.64
CA LEU A 117 -2.51 2.36 15.57
C LEU A 117 -3.33 1.08 15.67
N SER A 118 -2.70 -0.06 15.97
CA SER A 118 -3.41 -1.33 16.14
C SER A 118 -4.40 -1.30 17.29
N VAL A 119 -4.06 -0.64 18.41
CA VAL A 119 -4.96 -0.50 19.56
C VAL A 119 -6.10 0.47 19.28
N SER A 120 -5.84 1.57 18.57
CA SER A 120 -6.85 2.60 18.28
C SER A 120 -7.80 2.22 17.14
N ALA A 121 -7.33 1.50 16.12
CA ALA A 121 -8.15 1.12 14.97
C ALA A 121 -9.03 -0.12 15.22
N GLY A 122 -8.73 -0.91 16.26
CA GLY A 122 -9.49 -2.12 16.62
C GLY A 122 -9.64 -3.09 15.44
N ASP A 123 -10.87 -3.55 15.21
CA ASP A 123 -11.20 -4.53 14.16
C ASP A 123 -11.41 -3.92 12.77
N SER A 124 -11.13 -2.62 12.59
CA SER A 124 -11.42 -1.87 11.36
C SER A 124 -10.36 -2.06 10.26
N LEU A 125 -9.96 -3.30 9.98
CA LEU A 125 -8.93 -3.63 8.97
C LEU A 125 -9.28 -3.06 7.60
N SER A 126 -10.56 -3.14 7.21
CA SER A 126 -11.04 -2.60 5.94
C SER A 126 -10.87 -1.08 5.86
N ALA A 127 -11.14 -0.34 6.93
CA ALA A 127 -10.94 1.10 6.96
C ALA A 127 -9.46 1.47 6.77
N ILE A 128 -8.54 0.76 7.44
CA ILE A 128 -7.10 1.01 7.26
C ILE A 128 -6.69 0.77 5.80
N PHE A 129 -7.13 -0.33 5.18
CA PHE A 129 -6.80 -0.59 3.77
C PHE A 129 -7.44 0.42 2.81
N GLN A 130 -8.65 0.89 3.09
CA GLN A 130 -9.30 1.95 2.31
C GLN A 130 -8.53 3.27 2.40
N LEU A 131 -8.07 3.66 3.61
CA LEU A 131 -7.27 4.87 3.81
C LEU A 131 -5.93 4.78 3.05
N VAL A 132 -5.22 3.65 3.20
CA VAL A 132 -3.96 3.40 2.51
C VAL A 132 -4.18 3.40 0.99
N GLY A 133 -5.25 2.77 0.51
CA GLY A 133 -5.61 2.75 -0.91
C GLY A 133 -5.94 4.15 -1.45
N ALA A 134 -6.67 4.96 -0.70
CA ALA A 134 -7.01 6.32 -1.09
C ALA A 134 -5.77 7.22 -1.18
N ILE A 135 -4.93 7.23 -0.13
CA ILE A 135 -3.76 8.11 -0.05
C ILE A 135 -2.63 7.61 -0.94
N CYS A 136 -2.16 6.38 -0.69
CA CYS A 136 -1.00 5.82 -1.39
C CYS A 136 -1.38 5.41 -2.83
N GLY A 137 -2.51 4.73 -3.00
CA GLY A 137 -2.99 4.35 -4.34
C GLY A 137 -3.32 5.56 -5.19
N GLY A 138 -4.07 6.54 -4.67
CA GLY A 138 -4.35 7.80 -5.36
C GLY A 138 -3.09 8.51 -5.83
N THR A 139 -2.09 8.63 -4.95
CA THR A 139 -0.85 9.33 -5.25
C THR A 139 0.05 8.56 -6.23
N VAL A 140 0.28 7.27 -5.99
CA VAL A 140 1.23 6.49 -6.78
C VAL A 140 0.65 6.10 -8.15
N ILE A 141 -0.62 5.71 -8.21
CA ILE A 141 -1.26 5.21 -9.43
C ILE A 141 -1.62 6.36 -10.38
N PHE A 142 -2.04 7.51 -9.85
CA PHE A 142 -2.51 8.63 -10.69
C PHE A 142 -1.57 9.84 -10.66
N SER A 143 -1.14 10.30 -9.48
CA SER A 143 -0.35 11.53 -9.39
C SER A 143 1.05 11.38 -9.98
N VAL A 144 1.75 10.27 -9.73
CA VAL A 144 3.10 10.03 -10.30
C VAL A 144 3.08 10.02 -11.84
N PRO A 145 2.29 9.19 -12.53
CA PRO A 145 2.23 9.24 -13.99
C PRO A 145 1.66 10.57 -14.51
N GLY A 146 0.76 11.22 -13.77
CA GLY A 146 0.25 12.55 -14.11
C GLY A 146 1.34 13.62 -14.14
N VAL A 147 2.22 13.68 -13.12
CA VAL A 147 3.38 14.58 -13.11
C VAL A 147 4.35 14.25 -14.23
N LEU A 148 4.67 12.96 -14.43
CA LEU A 148 5.57 12.53 -15.49
C LEU A 148 5.04 12.94 -16.87
N ALA A 149 3.76 12.67 -17.15
CA ALA A 149 3.11 13.05 -18.39
C ALA A 149 3.14 14.56 -18.62
N MET A 150 2.93 15.39 -17.58
CA MET A 150 3.03 16.85 -17.73
C MET A 150 4.46 17.35 -17.98
N ARG A 151 5.47 16.67 -17.43
CA ARG A 151 6.89 17.04 -17.60
C ARG A 151 7.44 16.61 -18.95
N THR A 152 6.92 15.54 -19.54
CA THR A 152 7.37 14.99 -20.84
C THR A 152 6.42 15.28 -21.99
N ALA A 153 5.29 15.94 -21.75
CA ALA A 153 4.29 16.22 -22.79
C ALA A 153 4.81 17.21 -23.85
N GLU A 154 4.88 16.74 -25.09
CA GLU A 154 5.09 17.57 -26.27
C GLU A 154 3.76 18.12 -26.83
N SER A 155 2.64 17.42 -26.57
CA SER A 155 1.31 17.78 -27.07
C SER A 155 0.38 18.33 -25.97
N ARG A 156 -0.53 19.24 -26.35
CA ARG A 156 -1.57 19.77 -25.45
C ARG A 156 -2.48 18.66 -24.91
N LEU A 157 -2.71 17.61 -25.69
CA LEU A 157 -3.53 16.46 -25.29
C LEU A 157 -2.85 15.67 -24.16
N THR A 158 -1.57 15.32 -24.32
CA THR A 158 -0.80 14.58 -23.30
C THR A 158 -0.72 15.38 -21.99
N ARG A 159 -0.57 16.70 -22.08
CA ARG A 159 -0.57 17.59 -20.91
C ARG A 159 -1.93 17.65 -20.24
N GLY A 160 -3.02 17.66 -21.01
CA GLY A 160 -4.39 17.59 -20.51
C GLY A 160 -4.67 16.27 -19.78
N VAL A 161 -4.22 15.14 -20.33
CA VAL A 161 -4.31 13.82 -19.66
C VAL A 161 -3.51 13.82 -18.35
N GLY A 162 -2.30 14.38 -18.33
CA GLY A 162 -1.50 14.49 -17.11
C GLY A 162 -2.18 15.31 -16.00
N LEU A 163 -2.81 16.43 -16.37
CA LEU A 163 -3.60 17.25 -15.44
C LEU A 163 -4.82 16.49 -14.92
N LEU A 164 -5.55 15.81 -15.81
CA LEU A 164 -6.71 15.00 -15.44
C LEU A 164 -6.34 13.91 -14.45
N LEU A 165 -5.25 13.17 -14.69
CA LEU A 165 -4.75 12.14 -13.78
C LEU A 165 -4.42 12.72 -12.40
N LEU A 166 -3.82 13.91 -12.34
CA LEU A 166 -3.53 14.57 -11.06
C LEU A 166 -4.79 15.00 -10.32
N LEU A 167 -5.77 15.56 -11.03
CA LEU A 167 -7.04 15.96 -10.43
C LEU A 167 -7.82 14.74 -9.91
N VAL A 168 -7.86 13.65 -10.70
CA VAL A 168 -8.48 12.39 -10.29
C VAL A 168 -7.77 11.78 -9.09
N GLY A 169 -6.43 11.73 -9.11
CA GLY A 169 -5.63 11.22 -7.99
C GLY A 169 -5.85 12.03 -6.70
N GLY A 170 -5.86 13.36 -6.82
CA GLY A 170 -6.15 14.26 -5.69
C GLY A 170 -7.57 14.10 -5.17
N PHE A 171 -8.56 13.98 -6.06
CA PHE A 171 -9.95 13.75 -5.68
C PHE A 171 -10.13 12.41 -4.96
N ILE A 172 -9.56 11.32 -5.48
CA ILE A 172 -9.61 9.99 -4.85
C ILE A 172 -8.95 10.02 -3.47
N ALA A 173 -7.80 10.68 -3.33
CA ALA A 173 -7.11 10.78 -2.05
C ALA A 173 -7.94 11.55 -1.01
N VAL A 174 -8.55 12.69 -1.38
CA VAL A 174 -9.34 13.51 -0.47
C VAL A 174 -10.69 12.86 -0.14
N ALA A 175 -11.46 12.49 -1.16
CA ALA A 175 -12.78 11.89 -0.99
C ALA A 175 -12.68 10.52 -0.29
N GLY A 176 -11.72 9.68 -0.69
CA GLY A 176 -11.50 8.37 -0.07
C GLY A 176 -11.05 8.46 1.39
N SER A 177 -10.17 9.43 1.71
CA SER A 177 -9.79 9.66 3.11
C SER A 177 -10.98 10.20 3.92
N TYR A 178 -11.78 11.10 3.36
CA TYR A 178 -12.96 11.63 4.03
C TYR A 178 -13.99 10.55 4.35
N VAL A 179 -14.34 9.71 3.36
CA VAL A 179 -15.29 8.60 3.56
C VAL A 179 -14.78 7.64 4.62
N THR A 180 -13.50 7.27 4.56
CA THR A 180 -12.89 6.37 5.55
C THR A 180 -12.91 6.97 6.96
N LEU A 181 -12.58 8.26 7.11
CA LEU A 181 -12.60 8.93 8.41
C LEU A 181 -14.00 9.02 9.00
N VAL A 182 -15.02 9.26 8.17
CA VAL A 182 -16.42 9.24 8.61
C VAL A 182 -16.83 7.84 9.05
N GLN A 183 -16.41 6.79 8.32
CA GLN A 183 -16.67 5.40 8.70
C GLN A 183 -15.97 4.98 9.99
N MET A 184 -14.80 5.55 10.30
CA MET A 184 -14.08 5.28 11.55
C MET A 184 -14.65 6.05 12.76
N GLY A 185 -15.38 7.14 12.51
CA GLY A 185 -15.98 7.98 13.56
C GLY A 185 -17.46 7.70 13.84
N ALA A 186 -18.10 6.83 13.06
CA ALA A 186 -19.49 6.38 13.20
C ALA A 186 -19.55 4.99 13.83
#